data_AF-A0A8H7CVD5-F1
#
_entry.id   AF-A0A8H7CVD5-F1
#
_cell.length_a   1.000
_cell.length_b   1.000
_cell.length_c   1.000
_cell.angle_alpha   90.00
_cell.angle_beta   90.00
_cell.angle_gamma   90.00
#
_symmetry.space_group_name_H-M   'P 1'
#
loop_
_entity.id
_entity.type
_entity.pdbx_description
1 polymer ?
#
loop_
_entity_poly.entity_id
_entity_poly.type
_entity_poly.pdbx_seq_one_letter_code
_entity_poly.pdbx_strand_id
1 'polypeptide(L)'
;MDAITGTLLIGTWASSLLYTAELYQAVYYYQHFKNDNWRLKTLVSVAFFIDTVALLNDYTCVYLYTITHVGDTVYFTEQNWTIPVYVITTAAVAAAVQTFLVTRYWRFTHKHAITLFLSLLILVGFGGSFTCGLMVALFPAFKDRFKLKIPAILWLVTEAAADLGIAAALLWEFLKKRPISTETQNVVNRLATVTLQTGTATATIAVAALVGYLLNEEGNICIGFAWCLGRTYVLSMLSNLNVRKSGRVRTSLTSKAATSTTRSASVVFAQPGAEMDTNLSRLHAHRTDTVPIQGQQDLHPGLITIKSIVHGQEHTTDIEIGPLSWRKEEEELNSNTEYRTCGR
;
A
#
# COMPACT_ATOMS: atom_id res chain seq x y z
N MET A 1 -6.58 -13.24 -34.30
CA MET A 1 -5.22 -13.11 -33.70
C MET A 1 -5.14 -11.89 -32.80
N ASP A 2 -5.61 -10.72 -33.24
CA ASP A 2 -5.49 -9.46 -32.50
C ASP A 2 -6.18 -9.44 -31.13
N ALA A 3 -7.41 -9.97 -31.01
CA ALA A 3 -8.11 -10.02 -29.71
C ALA A 3 -7.43 -10.94 -28.69
N ILE A 4 -6.86 -12.06 -29.16
CA ILE A 4 -6.17 -13.05 -28.32
C ILE A 4 -4.84 -12.48 -27.83
N THR A 5 -4.09 -11.84 -28.74
CA THR A 5 -2.76 -11.32 -28.45
C THR A 5 -2.80 -10.00 -27.68
N GLY A 6 -3.79 -9.15 -27.98
CA GLY A 6 -4.00 -7.87 -27.30
C GLY A 6 -4.37 -8.03 -25.82
N THR A 7 -5.18 -9.04 -25.48
CA THR A 7 -5.53 -9.33 -24.07
C THR A 7 -4.31 -9.79 -23.26
N LEU A 8 -3.44 -10.63 -23.85
CA LEU A 8 -2.17 -11.00 -23.23
C LEU A 8 -1.26 -9.76 -23.05
N LEU A 9 -1.10 -8.95 -24.09
CA LEU A 9 -0.25 -7.76 -24.02
C LEU A 9 -0.70 -6.79 -22.91
N ILE A 10 -2.00 -6.48 -22.84
CA ILE A 10 -2.56 -5.62 -21.79
C ILE A 10 -2.34 -6.25 -20.40
N GLY A 11 -2.54 -7.56 -20.26
CA GLY A 11 -2.29 -8.29 -19.02
C GLY A 11 -0.83 -8.18 -18.55
N THR A 12 0.13 -8.28 -19.47
CA THR A 12 1.56 -8.11 -19.13
C THR A 12 1.91 -6.69 -18.73
N TRP A 13 1.32 -5.67 -19.37
CA TRP A 13 1.53 -4.27 -18.97
C TRP A 13 0.97 -4.01 -17.57
N ALA A 14 -0.25 -4.46 -17.29
CA ALA A 14 -0.84 -4.36 -15.95
C ALA A 14 0.02 -5.08 -14.90
N SER A 15 0.49 -6.28 -15.21
CA SER A 15 1.39 -7.06 -14.35
C SER A 15 2.72 -6.36 -14.10
N SER A 16 3.29 -5.70 -15.11
CA SER A 16 4.54 -4.92 -15.00
C SER A 16 4.38 -3.71 -14.08
N LEU A 17 3.22 -3.03 -14.16
CA LEU A 17 2.88 -1.90 -13.27
C LEU A 17 2.75 -2.37 -11.82
N LEU A 18 2.06 -3.50 -11.58
CA LEU A 18 1.96 -4.08 -10.24
C LEU A 18 3.33 -4.49 -9.68
N TYR A 19 4.19 -5.07 -10.51
CA TYR A 19 5.55 -5.44 -10.13
C TYR A 19 6.40 -4.22 -9.76
N THR A 20 6.20 -3.08 -10.43
CA THR A 20 6.87 -1.82 -10.05
C THR A 20 6.45 -1.37 -8.64
N ALA A 21 5.16 -1.48 -8.31
CA ALA A 21 4.66 -1.18 -6.97
C ALA A 21 5.21 -2.17 -5.93
N GLU A 22 5.29 -3.45 -6.28
CA GLU A 22 5.89 -4.50 -5.45
C GLU A 22 7.36 -4.20 -5.14
N LEU A 23 8.16 -3.86 -6.16
CA LEU A 23 9.57 -3.50 -6.03
C LEU A 23 9.74 -2.30 -5.08
N TYR A 24 8.93 -1.26 -5.24
CA TYR A 24 8.95 -0.11 -4.35
C TYR A 24 8.67 -0.51 -2.89
N GLN A 25 7.64 -1.34 -2.66
CA GLN A 25 7.30 -1.80 -1.32
C GLN A 25 8.35 -2.75 -0.73
N ALA A 26 9.00 -3.57 -1.55
CA ALA A 26 10.06 -4.48 -1.14
C ALA A 26 11.32 -3.69 -0.72
N VAL A 27 11.74 -2.70 -1.52
CA VAL A 27 12.84 -1.80 -1.17
C VAL A 27 12.55 -1.06 0.13
N TYR A 28 11.34 -0.50 0.27
CA TYR A 28 10.92 0.16 1.50
C TYR A 28 11.02 -0.79 2.71
N TYR A 29 10.57 -2.03 2.57
CA TYR A 29 10.61 -3.05 3.61
C TYR A 29 12.05 -3.30 4.10
N TYR A 30 12.99 -3.59 3.19
CA TYR A 30 14.37 -3.89 3.56
C TYR A 30 15.13 -2.69 4.15
N GLN A 31 14.80 -1.46 3.73
CA GLN A 31 15.40 -0.26 4.30
C GLN A 31 14.89 0.01 5.73
N HIS A 32 13.61 -0.22 6.00
CA HIS A 32 12.94 0.23 7.23
C HIS A 32 12.83 -0.84 8.31
N PHE A 33 12.88 -2.13 7.97
CA PHE A 33 12.68 -3.27 8.88
C PHE A 33 13.93 -4.17 9.01
N LYS A 34 15.09 -3.56 9.29
CA LYS A 34 16.37 -4.28 9.43
C LYS A 34 16.38 -5.32 10.56
N ASN A 35 15.54 -5.16 11.58
CA ASN A 35 15.50 -6.04 12.76
C ASN A 35 14.40 -7.11 12.72
N ASP A 36 13.67 -7.25 11.62
CA ASP A 36 12.66 -8.32 11.49
C ASP A 36 13.31 -9.71 11.49
N ASN A 37 12.61 -10.70 12.04
CA ASN A 37 13.06 -12.09 12.11
C ASN A 37 13.48 -12.62 10.73
N TRP A 38 14.58 -13.39 10.69
CA TRP A 38 15.12 -13.96 9.45
C TRP A 38 14.08 -14.76 8.66
N ARG A 39 13.20 -15.52 9.33
CA ARG A 39 12.12 -16.30 8.68
C ARG A 39 11.20 -15.41 7.82
N LEU A 40 10.87 -14.21 8.30
CA LEU A 40 10.00 -13.29 7.59
C LEU A 40 10.72 -12.68 6.38
N LYS A 41 12.00 -12.31 6.54
CA LYS A 41 12.82 -11.81 5.43
C LYS A 41 13.02 -12.87 4.35
N THR A 42 13.26 -14.13 4.73
CA THR A 42 13.36 -15.25 3.80
C THR A 42 12.04 -15.44 3.06
N LEU A 43 10.89 -15.41 3.74
CA LEU A 43 9.58 -15.53 3.11
C LEU A 43 9.35 -14.41 2.07
N VAL A 44 9.64 -13.15 2.43
CA VAL A 44 9.52 -12.01 1.51
C VAL A 44 10.48 -12.14 0.32
N SER A 45 11.73 -12.54 0.57
CA SER A 45 12.74 -12.72 -0.50
C SER A 45 12.33 -13.82 -1.48
N VAL A 46 11.84 -14.96 -0.96
CA VAL A 46 11.40 -16.09 -1.78
C VAL A 46 10.16 -15.72 -2.59
N ALA A 47 9.17 -15.07 -1.98
CA ALA A 47 7.96 -14.63 -2.68
C ALA A 47 8.29 -13.65 -3.84
N PHE A 48 9.12 -12.65 -3.56
CA PHE A 48 9.59 -11.68 -4.56
C PHE A 48 10.36 -12.35 -5.70
N PHE A 49 11.22 -13.33 -5.39
CA PHE A 49 11.96 -14.07 -6.40
C PHE A 49 11.03 -14.92 -7.29
N ILE A 50 10.05 -15.59 -6.69
CA ILE A 50 9.04 -16.36 -7.45
C ILE A 50 8.26 -15.44 -8.39
N ASP A 51 7.84 -14.26 -7.92
CA ASP A 51 7.12 -13.28 -8.76
C ASP A 51 7.99 -12.70 -9.89
N THR A 52 9.29 -12.54 -9.64
CA THR A 52 10.25 -12.15 -10.70
C THR A 52 10.30 -13.22 -11.80
N VAL A 53 10.37 -14.50 -11.42
CA VAL A 53 10.35 -15.62 -12.38
C VAL A 53 9.02 -15.67 -13.12
N ALA A 54 7.90 -15.45 -12.43
CA ALA A 54 6.58 -15.38 -13.06
C ALA A 54 6.52 -14.25 -14.10
N LEU A 55 7.10 -13.08 -13.82
CA LEU A 55 7.15 -11.96 -14.77
C LEU A 55 7.97 -12.25 -16.01
N LEU A 56 9.14 -12.86 -15.85
CA LEU A 56 9.94 -13.29 -16.98
C LEU A 56 9.21 -14.33 -17.83
N ASN A 57 8.47 -15.24 -17.20
CA ASN A 57 7.62 -16.21 -17.88
C ASN A 57 6.47 -15.53 -18.65
N ASP A 58 5.83 -14.50 -18.08
CA ASP A 58 4.76 -13.75 -18.74
C ASP A 58 5.29 -13.01 -19.99
N TYR A 59 6.47 -12.37 -19.91
CA TYR A 59 7.13 -11.77 -21.06
C TYR A 59 7.53 -12.81 -22.12
N THR A 60 8.02 -13.97 -21.69
CA THR A 60 8.36 -15.08 -22.58
C THR A 60 7.12 -15.57 -23.30
N CYS A 61 6.00 -15.70 -22.59
CA CYS A 61 4.71 -16.10 -23.16
C CYS A 61 4.29 -15.14 -24.27
N VAL A 62 4.28 -13.83 -23.99
CA VAL A 62 3.93 -12.83 -25.00
C VAL A 62 4.89 -12.87 -26.19
N TYR A 63 6.20 -12.91 -25.94
CA TYR A 63 7.21 -12.96 -27.02
C TYR A 63 7.04 -14.18 -27.95
N LEU A 64 6.71 -15.34 -27.39
CA LEU A 64 6.47 -16.55 -28.17
C LEU A 64 5.22 -16.41 -29.06
N TYR A 65 4.13 -15.87 -28.51
CA TYR A 65 2.88 -15.66 -29.27
C TYR A 65 2.94 -14.47 -30.26
N THR A 66 3.73 -13.42 -29.99
CA THR A 66 3.75 -12.18 -30.81
C THR A 66 4.89 -12.08 -31.80
N ILE A 67 6.00 -12.79 -31.59
CA ILE A 67 7.22 -12.64 -32.41
C ILE A 67 7.65 -13.99 -32.97
N THR A 68 7.80 -15.02 -32.13
CA THR A 68 8.43 -16.27 -32.56
C THR A 68 7.53 -17.14 -33.43
N HIS A 69 6.27 -17.32 -33.03
CA HIS A 69 5.31 -18.20 -33.70
C HIS A 69 4.18 -17.43 -34.41
N VAL A 70 4.49 -16.25 -34.93
CA VAL A 70 3.53 -15.46 -35.71
C VAL A 70 3.17 -16.21 -36.99
N GLY A 71 1.86 -16.44 -37.20
CA GLY A 71 1.36 -17.18 -38.36
C GLY A 71 1.33 -18.70 -38.20
N ASP A 72 1.88 -19.25 -37.11
CA ASP A 72 1.78 -20.67 -36.79
C ASP A 72 0.43 -20.98 -36.12
N THR A 73 -0.54 -21.41 -36.92
CA THR A 73 -1.91 -21.68 -36.45
C THR A 73 -1.99 -22.81 -35.43
N VAL A 74 -1.03 -23.75 -35.42
CA VAL A 74 -1.00 -24.86 -34.46
C VAL A 74 -0.60 -24.35 -33.08
N TYR A 75 0.38 -23.46 -33.01
CA TYR A 75 0.85 -22.86 -31.76
C TYR A 75 -0.22 -22.03 -31.03
N PHE A 76 -1.17 -21.45 -31.76
CA PHE A 76 -2.32 -20.74 -31.17
C PHE A 76 -3.43 -21.68 -30.67
N THR A 77 -3.39 -22.96 -31.03
CA THR A 77 -4.40 -23.96 -30.62
C THR A 77 -3.97 -24.79 -29.42
N GLU A 78 -2.78 -24.54 -28.87
CA GLU A 78 -2.24 -25.23 -27.68
C GLU A 78 -1.75 -24.26 -26.59
N GLN A 79 -1.97 -24.65 -25.34
CA GLN A 79 -1.47 -23.99 -24.15
C GLN A 79 0.00 -24.33 -23.98
N ASN A 80 0.84 -23.31 -24.06
CA ASN A 80 2.29 -23.47 -23.94
C ASN A 80 2.72 -23.77 -22.51
N TRP A 81 3.95 -24.28 -22.40
CA TRP A 81 4.63 -24.56 -21.13
C TRP A 81 4.67 -23.35 -20.17
N THR A 82 4.53 -22.14 -20.69
CA THR A 82 4.45 -20.90 -19.90
C THR A 82 3.20 -20.84 -19.02
N ILE A 83 2.09 -21.49 -19.40
CA ILE A 83 0.84 -21.48 -18.63
C ILE A 83 0.97 -22.33 -17.34
N PRO A 84 1.41 -23.60 -17.37
CA PRO A 84 1.69 -24.35 -16.14
C PRO A 84 2.70 -23.67 -15.21
N VAL A 85 3.76 -23.07 -15.76
CA VAL A 85 4.75 -22.33 -14.96
C VAL A 85 4.08 -21.20 -14.19
N TYR A 86 3.27 -20.38 -14.87
CA TYR A 86 2.49 -19.31 -14.24
C TYR A 86 1.55 -19.82 -13.13
N VAL A 87 0.85 -20.94 -13.37
CA VAL A 87 -0.07 -21.53 -12.38
C VAL A 87 0.70 -21.94 -11.12
N ILE A 88 1.84 -22.62 -11.29
CA ILE A 88 2.68 -23.10 -10.18
C ILE A 88 3.27 -21.92 -9.38
N THR A 89 3.79 -20.89 -10.05
CA THR A 89 4.36 -19.72 -9.37
C THR A 89 3.31 -18.97 -8.58
N THR A 90 2.12 -18.76 -9.17
CA THR A 90 1.00 -18.07 -8.51
C THR A 90 0.50 -18.86 -7.31
N ALA A 91 0.31 -20.17 -7.46
CA ALA A 91 -0.10 -21.05 -6.38
C ALA A 91 0.88 -21.04 -5.19
N ALA A 92 2.18 -21.08 -5.48
CA ALA A 92 3.23 -21.05 -4.46
C ALA A 92 3.20 -19.74 -3.67
N VAL A 93 3.07 -18.60 -4.36
CA VAL A 93 2.99 -17.27 -3.74
C VAL A 93 1.70 -17.11 -2.94
N ALA A 94 0.55 -17.49 -3.50
CA ALA A 94 -0.74 -17.42 -2.82
C ALA A 94 -0.70 -18.25 -1.53
N ALA A 95 -0.25 -19.51 -1.59
CA ALA A 95 -0.13 -20.37 -0.42
C ALA A 95 0.81 -19.78 0.64
N ALA A 96 1.96 -19.21 0.23
CA ALA A 96 2.91 -18.58 1.15
C ALA A 96 2.29 -17.37 1.87
N VAL A 97 1.61 -16.49 1.12
CA VAL A 97 0.99 -15.26 1.65
C VAL A 97 -0.22 -15.59 2.53
N GLN A 98 -1.12 -16.45 2.09
CA GLN A 98 -2.29 -16.83 2.86
C GLN A 98 -1.91 -17.58 4.15
N THR A 99 -0.92 -18.48 4.09
CA THR A 99 -0.39 -19.15 5.28
C THR A 99 0.19 -18.15 6.28
N PHE A 100 0.91 -17.12 5.78
CA PHE A 100 1.41 -16.04 6.62
C PHE A 100 0.27 -15.26 7.31
N LEU A 101 -0.80 -14.91 6.57
CA LEU A 101 -1.94 -14.17 7.11
C LEU A 101 -2.76 -15.02 8.11
N VAL A 102 -2.97 -16.30 7.84
CA VAL A 102 -3.64 -17.23 8.78
C VAL A 102 -2.81 -17.43 10.05
N THR A 103 -1.49 -17.57 9.91
CA THR A 103 -0.59 -17.67 11.08
C THR A 103 -0.67 -16.41 11.93
N ARG A 104 -0.77 -15.25 11.29
CA ARG A 104 -0.97 -13.97 11.98
C ARG A 104 -2.30 -13.93 12.73
N TYR A 105 -3.38 -14.38 12.09
CA TYR A 105 -4.70 -14.50 12.73
C TYR A 105 -4.67 -15.42 13.95
N TRP A 106 -4.06 -16.61 13.81
CA TRP A 106 -3.96 -17.57 14.90
C TRP A 106 -3.18 -17.02 16.09
N ARG A 107 -2.04 -16.35 15.85
CA ARG A 107 -1.26 -15.71 16.92
C ARG A 107 -2.02 -14.60 17.64
N PHE A 108 -2.98 -13.96 16.96
CA PHE A 108 -3.78 -12.91 17.58
C PHE A 108 -4.96 -13.45 18.40
N THR A 109 -5.55 -14.57 17.98
CA THR A 109 -6.83 -15.06 18.55
C THR A 109 -6.70 -16.32 19.39
N HIS A 110 -5.70 -17.16 19.13
CA HIS A 110 -5.57 -18.52 19.63
C HIS A 110 -6.79 -19.43 19.34
N LYS A 111 -7.63 -19.08 18.36
CA LYS A 111 -8.81 -19.86 17.98
C LYS A 111 -8.49 -20.91 16.93
N HIS A 112 -8.42 -22.17 17.37
CA HIS A 112 -8.04 -23.29 16.50
C HIS A 112 -9.09 -23.63 15.43
N ALA A 113 -10.40 -23.57 15.74
CA ALA A 113 -11.45 -23.96 14.81
C ALA A 113 -11.49 -23.11 13.52
N ILE A 114 -11.47 -21.78 13.67
CA ILE A 114 -11.47 -20.86 12.52
C ILE A 114 -10.16 -20.95 11.73
N THR A 115 -9.03 -21.06 12.44
CA THR A 115 -7.72 -21.23 11.81
C THR A 115 -7.67 -22.51 10.96
N LEU A 116 -8.21 -23.62 11.48
CA LEU A 116 -8.28 -24.88 10.77
C LEU A 116 -9.16 -24.76 9.52
N PHE A 117 -10.34 -24.15 9.65
CA PHE A 117 -11.23 -23.92 8.51
C PHE A 117 -10.57 -23.08 7.40
N LEU A 118 -9.92 -21.97 7.75
CA LEU A 118 -9.19 -21.14 6.79
C LEU A 118 -8.00 -21.89 6.17
N SER A 119 -7.28 -22.69 6.95
CA SER A 119 -6.17 -23.51 6.43
C SER A 119 -6.66 -24.58 5.46
N LEU A 120 -7.83 -25.17 5.70
CA LEU A 120 -8.46 -26.11 4.77
C LEU A 120 -8.85 -25.43 3.45
N LEU A 121 -9.38 -24.21 3.49
CA LEU A 121 -9.67 -23.44 2.27
C LEU A 121 -8.38 -23.20 1.45
N ILE A 122 -7.28 -22.81 2.09
CA ILE A 122 -5.98 -22.63 1.44
C ILE A 122 -5.52 -23.94 0.80
N LEU A 123 -5.65 -25.07 1.51
CA LEU A 123 -5.24 -26.38 1.00
C LEU A 123 -6.07 -26.82 -0.21
N VAL A 124 -7.38 -26.59 -0.18
CA VAL A 124 -8.27 -26.88 -1.32
C VAL A 124 -7.94 -25.99 -2.51
N GLY A 125 -7.70 -24.68 -2.30
CA GLY A 125 -7.29 -23.76 -3.36
C GLY A 125 -5.97 -24.16 -3.99
N PHE A 126 -4.97 -24.48 -3.17
CA PHE A 126 -3.68 -24.99 -3.64
C PHE A 126 -3.83 -26.30 -4.43
N GLY A 127 -4.62 -27.25 -3.93
CA GLY A 127 -4.91 -28.50 -4.64
C GLY A 127 -5.64 -28.28 -5.97
N GLY A 128 -6.57 -27.32 -6.02
CA GLY A 128 -7.26 -26.90 -7.25
C GLY A 128 -6.30 -26.32 -8.27
N SER A 129 -5.41 -25.41 -7.84
CA SER A 129 -4.38 -24.80 -8.70
C SER A 129 -3.40 -25.84 -9.26
N PHE A 130 -2.94 -26.77 -8.41
CA PHE A 130 -2.03 -27.84 -8.82
C PHE A 130 -2.69 -28.79 -9.82
N THR A 131 -3.94 -29.16 -9.58
CA THR A 131 -4.72 -29.99 -10.50
C THR A 131 -4.93 -29.27 -11.84
N CYS A 132 -5.20 -27.96 -11.81
CA CYS A 132 -5.31 -27.14 -13.01
C CYS A 132 -4.00 -27.14 -13.81
N GLY A 133 -2.86 -26.85 -13.16
CA GLY A 133 -1.54 -26.86 -13.79
C GLY A 133 -1.17 -28.21 -14.39
N LEU A 134 -1.46 -29.31 -13.68
CA LEU A 134 -1.24 -30.67 -14.16
C LEU A 134 -2.11 -31.00 -15.38
N MET A 135 -3.40 -30.64 -15.33
CA MET A 135 -4.31 -30.89 -16.45
C MET A 135 -3.93 -30.08 -17.70
N VAL A 136 -3.45 -28.83 -17.54
CA VAL A 136 -2.92 -28.04 -18.67
C VAL A 136 -1.69 -28.72 -19.28
N ALA A 137 -0.81 -29.28 -18.44
CA ALA A 137 0.38 -29.98 -18.93
C ALA A 137 0.05 -31.31 -19.64
N LEU A 138 -0.99 -32.03 -19.20
CA LEU A 138 -1.42 -33.29 -19.81
C LEU A 138 -2.29 -33.10 -21.06
N PHE A 139 -3.10 -32.03 -21.09
CA PHE A 139 -4.03 -31.70 -22.17
C PHE A 139 -3.79 -30.26 -22.66
N PRO A 140 -2.71 -30.02 -23.42
CA PRO A 140 -2.35 -28.67 -23.84
C PRO A 140 -3.34 -28.08 -24.85
N ALA A 141 -4.11 -28.90 -25.59
CA ALA A 141 -4.99 -28.37 -26.63
C ALA A 141 -6.12 -27.49 -26.05
N PHE A 142 -6.36 -26.32 -26.65
CA PHE A 142 -7.39 -25.38 -26.18
C PHE A 142 -8.80 -26.00 -26.16
N LYS A 143 -9.08 -26.92 -27.08
CA LYS A 143 -10.34 -27.69 -27.14
C LYS A 143 -10.62 -28.52 -25.88
N ASP A 144 -9.58 -28.85 -25.10
CA ASP A 144 -9.68 -29.64 -23.87
C ASP A 144 -9.85 -28.75 -22.62
N ARG A 145 -9.88 -27.41 -22.76
CA ARG A 145 -10.03 -26.47 -21.64
C ARG A 145 -11.29 -26.68 -20.82
N PHE A 146 -12.37 -27.24 -21.38
CA PHE A 146 -13.58 -27.55 -20.61
C PHE A 146 -13.27 -28.50 -19.43
N LYS A 147 -12.24 -29.36 -19.53
CA LYS A 147 -11.79 -30.24 -18.45
C LYS A 147 -11.19 -29.47 -17.27
N LEU A 148 -10.63 -28.29 -17.54
CA LEU A 148 -10.05 -27.39 -16.53
C LEU A 148 -11.12 -26.60 -15.75
N LYS A 149 -12.37 -26.63 -16.20
CA LYS A 149 -13.44 -25.82 -15.61
C LYS A 149 -13.66 -26.09 -14.13
N ILE A 150 -13.77 -27.36 -13.75
CA ILE A 150 -13.96 -27.76 -12.36
C ILE A 150 -12.75 -27.35 -11.48
N PRO A 151 -11.50 -27.70 -11.81
CA PRO A 151 -10.37 -27.31 -10.98
C PRO A 151 -10.14 -25.79 -10.96
N ALA A 152 -10.39 -25.06 -12.06
CA ALA A 152 -10.28 -23.60 -12.09
C ALA A 152 -11.33 -22.90 -11.22
N ILE A 153 -12.59 -23.36 -11.25
CA ILE A 153 -13.65 -22.83 -10.37
C ILE A 153 -13.30 -23.12 -8.91
N LEU A 154 -12.91 -24.36 -8.58
CA LEU A 154 -12.52 -24.73 -7.22
C LEU A 154 -11.36 -23.85 -6.73
N TRP A 155 -10.33 -23.68 -7.55
CA TRP A 155 -9.17 -22.84 -7.23
C TRP A 155 -9.59 -21.39 -6.94
N LEU A 156 -10.21 -20.69 -7.89
CA LEU A 156 -10.47 -19.25 -7.77
C LEU A 156 -11.53 -18.92 -6.72
N VAL A 157 -12.56 -19.77 -6.57
CA VAL A 157 -13.61 -19.57 -5.55
C VAL A 157 -13.04 -19.77 -4.15
N THR A 158 -12.24 -20.82 -3.94
CA THR A 158 -11.68 -21.08 -2.61
C THR A 158 -10.58 -20.08 -2.23
N GLU A 159 -9.80 -19.57 -3.19
CA GLU A 159 -8.88 -18.45 -2.95
C GLU A 159 -9.62 -17.17 -2.55
N ALA A 160 -10.65 -16.78 -3.31
CA ALA A 160 -11.45 -15.60 -2.97
C ALA A 160 -12.13 -15.75 -1.59
N ALA A 161 -12.65 -16.94 -1.29
CA ALA A 161 -13.25 -17.25 0.02
C ALA A 161 -12.21 -17.23 1.15
N ALA A 162 -11.00 -17.75 0.93
CA ALA A 162 -9.91 -17.70 1.89
C ALA A 162 -9.50 -16.25 2.18
N ASP A 163 -9.30 -15.43 1.16
CA ASP A 163 -8.86 -14.05 1.29
C ASP A 163 -9.88 -13.19 2.05
N LEU A 164 -11.16 -13.27 1.66
CA LEU A 164 -12.25 -12.59 2.35
C LEU A 164 -12.46 -13.12 3.77
N GLY A 165 -12.35 -14.45 3.96
CA GLY A 165 -12.48 -15.10 5.26
C GLY A 165 -11.40 -14.66 6.24
N ILE A 166 -10.14 -14.61 5.80
CA ILE A 166 -9.00 -14.15 6.61
C ILE A 166 -9.17 -12.66 6.95
N ALA A 167 -9.51 -11.83 5.96
CA ALA A 167 -9.70 -10.40 6.16
C ALA A 167 -10.86 -10.11 7.14
N ALA A 168 -12.00 -10.78 6.97
CA ALA A 168 -13.16 -10.64 7.84
C ALA A 168 -12.88 -11.16 9.25
N ALA A 169 -12.20 -12.30 9.40
CA ALA A 169 -11.85 -12.87 10.69
C ALA A 169 -10.89 -11.96 11.47
N LEU A 170 -9.88 -11.39 10.80
CA LEU A 170 -8.99 -10.40 11.40
C LEU A 170 -9.75 -9.14 11.82
N LEU A 171 -10.59 -8.59 10.94
CA LEU A 171 -11.40 -7.41 11.24
C LEU A 171 -12.34 -7.61 12.44
N TRP A 172 -13.06 -8.73 12.45
CA TRP A 172 -14.00 -9.05 13.54
C TRP A 172 -13.31 -9.09 14.90
N GLU A 173 -12.12 -9.68 14.96
CA GLU A 173 -11.34 -9.79 16.20
C GLU A 173 -10.77 -8.46 16.65
N PHE A 174 -10.40 -7.59 15.69
CA PHE A 174 -9.97 -6.23 16.00
C PHE A 174 -11.10 -5.35 16.52
N LEU A 175 -12.32 -5.53 16.03
CA LEU A 175 -13.51 -4.82 16.54
C LEU A 175 -13.95 -5.33 17.92
N LYS A 176 -13.73 -6.62 18.21
CA LYS A 176 -14.14 -7.24 19.48
C LYS A 176 -13.22 -6.88 20.64
N LYS A 177 -11.92 -6.77 20.41
CA LYS A 177 -10.96 -6.51 21.49
C LYS A 177 -10.93 -5.03 21.85
N ARG A 178 -11.10 -4.70 23.14
CA ARG A 178 -10.86 -3.34 23.65
C ARG A 178 -9.34 -3.11 23.74
N PRO A 179 -8.82 -2.00 23.18
CA PRO A 179 -7.39 -1.70 23.26
C PRO A 179 -6.97 -1.37 24.68
N ILE A 180 -5.73 -1.74 24.99
CA ILE A 180 -5.03 -1.34 26.23
C ILE A 180 -4.57 0.13 26.14
N SER A 181 -4.27 0.63 24.93
CA SER A 181 -3.89 2.03 24.68
C SER A 181 -4.38 2.54 23.33
N THR A 182 -4.55 3.85 23.19
CA THR A 182 -4.92 4.53 21.94
C THR A 182 -3.89 4.31 20.83
N GLU A 183 -2.59 4.31 21.16
CA GLU A 183 -1.52 4.02 20.20
C GLU A 183 -1.60 2.59 19.66
N THR A 184 -1.83 1.61 20.53
CA THR A 184 -2.05 0.22 20.12
C THR A 184 -3.29 0.08 19.23
N GLN A 185 -4.39 0.76 19.57
CA GLN A 185 -5.61 0.75 18.76
C GLN A 185 -5.37 1.32 17.37
N ASN A 186 -4.61 2.42 17.25
CA ASN A 186 -4.34 3.07 15.98
C ASN A 186 -3.55 2.16 15.02
N VAL A 187 -2.53 1.48 15.53
CA VAL A 187 -1.74 0.51 14.72
C VAL A 187 -2.61 -0.68 14.32
N VAL A 188 -3.40 -1.20 15.25
CA VAL A 188 -4.32 -2.33 15.02
C VAL A 188 -5.38 -1.99 13.98
N ASN A 189 -6.07 -0.86 14.11
CA ASN A 189 -7.08 -0.40 13.17
C ASN A 189 -6.51 -0.22 11.76
N ARG A 190 -5.34 0.41 11.65
CA ARG A 190 -4.68 0.61 10.36
C ARG A 190 -4.30 -0.72 9.72
N LEU A 191 -3.85 -1.66 10.53
CA LEU A 191 -3.54 -2.99 10.07
C LEU A 191 -4.78 -3.74 9.57
N ALA A 192 -5.88 -3.65 10.32
CA ALA A 192 -7.16 -4.21 9.93
C ALA A 192 -7.65 -3.62 8.60
N THR A 193 -7.59 -2.30 8.45
CA THR A 193 -7.98 -1.61 7.22
C THR A 193 -7.14 -2.04 6.03
N VAL A 194 -5.82 -2.10 6.17
CA VAL A 194 -4.94 -2.53 5.07
C VAL A 194 -5.16 -4.00 4.74
N THR A 195 -5.30 -4.88 5.74
CA THR A 195 -5.62 -6.30 5.51
C THR A 195 -6.93 -6.45 4.74
N LEU A 196 -7.96 -5.68 5.11
CA LEU A 196 -9.25 -5.70 4.43
C LEU A 196 -9.11 -5.23 2.99
N GLN A 197 -8.49 -4.05 2.78
CA GLN A 197 -8.27 -3.49 1.45
C GLN A 197 -7.52 -4.47 0.55
N THR A 198 -6.43 -5.06 1.05
CA THR A 198 -5.62 -5.98 0.27
C THR A 198 -6.32 -7.31 0.02
N GLY A 199 -7.06 -7.86 1.01
CA GLY A 199 -7.83 -9.10 0.85
C GLY A 199 -9.03 -8.94 -0.08
N THR A 200 -9.69 -7.77 -0.07
CA THR A 200 -10.74 -7.46 -1.05
C THR A 200 -10.15 -7.28 -2.45
N ALA A 201 -8.95 -6.70 -2.58
CA ALA A 201 -8.30 -6.51 -3.87
C ALA A 201 -7.94 -7.85 -4.53
N THR A 202 -7.32 -8.78 -3.78
CA THR A 202 -7.00 -10.12 -4.31
C THR A 202 -8.26 -10.89 -4.68
N ALA A 203 -9.29 -10.88 -3.82
CA ALA A 203 -10.57 -11.52 -4.11
C ALA A 203 -11.27 -10.93 -5.35
N THR A 204 -11.21 -9.61 -5.55
CA THR A 204 -11.80 -8.96 -6.74
C THR A 204 -11.11 -9.41 -8.02
N ILE A 205 -9.78 -9.50 -8.02
CA ILE A 205 -9.02 -9.97 -9.17
C ILE A 205 -9.30 -11.46 -9.43
N ALA A 206 -9.41 -12.29 -8.39
CA ALA A 206 -9.72 -13.71 -8.52
C ALA A 206 -11.12 -13.93 -9.14
N VAL A 207 -12.11 -13.16 -8.68
CA VAL A 207 -13.47 -13.17 -9.24
C VAL A 207 -13.46 -12.65 -10.68
N ALA A 208 -12.72 -11.59 -10.99
CA ALA A 208 -12.60 -11.08 -12.37
C ALA A 208 -11.97 -12.12 -13.31
N ALA A 209 -10.92 -12.82 -12.87
CA ALA A 209 -10.32 -13.91 -13.61
C ALA A 209 -11.31 -15.06 -13.83
N LEU A 210 -12.08 -15.44 -12.79
CA LEU A 210 -13.09 -16.48 -12.87
C LEU A 210 -14.23 -16.12 -13.84
N VAL A 211 -14.75 -14.90 -13.74
CA VAL A 211 -15.77 -14.39 -14.66
C VAL A 211 -15.24 -14.36 -16.09
N GLY A 212 -14.00 -13.88 -16.28
CA GLY A 212 -13.33 -13.91 -17.58
C GLY A 212 -13.20 -15.32 -18.16
N TYR A 213 -12.94 -16.32 -17.31
CA TYR A 213 -12.88 -17.72 -17.70
C TYR A 213 -14.25 -18.29 -18.11
N LEU A 214 -15.30 -17.99 -17.34
CA LEU A 214 -16.65 -18.50 -17.59
C LEU A 214 -17.33 -17.84 -18.79
N LEU A 215 -17.01 -16.58 -19.09
CA LEU A 215 -17.58 -15.87 -20.23
C LEU A 215 -16.95 -16.32 -21.56
N ASN A 216 -15.66 -16.66 -21.56
CA ASN A 216 -14.97 -17.07 -22.77
C ASN A 216 -13.87 -18.10 -22.46
N GLU A 217 -14.25 -19.38 -22.50
CA GLU A 217 -13.36 -20.52 -22.20
C GLU A 217 -12.22 -20.65 -23.23
N GLU A 218 -12.48 -20.30 -24.50
CA GLU A 218 -11.51 -20.34 -25.59
C GLU A 218 -10.60 -19.11 -25.63
N GLY A 219 -11.02 -18.01 -25.00
CA GLY A 219 -10.27 -16.76 -24.95
C GLY A 219 -9.18 -16.72 -23.89
N ASN A 220 -8.35 -15.67 -23.95
CA ASN A 220 -7.26 -15.43 -22.99
C ASN A 220 -7.55 -14.28 -22.01
N ILE A 221 -8.81 -13.82 -21.93
CA ILE A 221 -9.22 -12.75 -21.00
C ILE A 221 -8.95 -13.16 -19.55
N CYS A 222 -9.25 -14.42 -19.19
CA CYS A 222 -8.92 -14.97 -17.88
C CYS A 222 -7.43 -14.80 -17.57
N ILE A 223 -6.54 -15.17 -18.50
CA ILE A 223 -5.09 -15.15 -18.31
C ILE A 223 -4.59 -13.73 -18.02
N GLY A 224 -5.13 -12.72 -18.71
CA GLY A 224 -4.75 -11.31 -18.47
C GLY A 224 -5.03 -10.84 -17.04
N PHE A 225 -6.18 -11.22 -16.46
CA PHE A 225 -6.48 -10.95 -15.05
C PHE A 225 -5.67 -11.85 -14.11
N ALA A 226 -5.48 -13.11 -14.50
CA ALA A 226 -4.79 -14.11 -13.70
C ALA A 226 -3.31 -13.72 -13.49
N TRP A 227 -2.61 -13.21 -14.51
CA TRP A 227 -1.23 -12.72 -14.36
C TRP A 227 -1.06 -11.65 -13.27
N CYS A 228 -2.10 -10.88 -12.96
CA CYS A 228 -2.08 -9.91 -11.87
C CYS A 228 -2.21 -10.54 -10.47
N LEU A 229 -2.71 -11.77 -10.33
CA LEU A 229 -3.02 -12.41 -9.04
C LEU A 229 -1.77 -12.58 -8.15
N GLY A 230 -0.73 -13.25 -8.65
CA GLY A 230 0.50 -13.53 -7.87
C GLY A 230 1.11 -12.26 -7.28
N ARG A 231 1.22 -11.22 -8.11
CA ARG A 231 1.75 -9.90 -7.73
C ARG A 231 0.90 -9.20 -6.70
N THR A 232 -0.43 -9.32 -6.82
CA THR A 232 -1.34 -8.76 -5.83
C THR A 232 -1.18 -9.45 -4.48
N TYR A 233 -0.86 -10.76 -4.44
CA TYR A 233 -0.54 -11.46 -3.20
C TYR A 233 0.74 -10.93 -2.55
N VAL A 234 1.85 -10.80 -3.29
CA VAL A 234 3.10 -10.27 -2.70
C VAL A 234 2.94 -8.81 -2.27
N LEU A 235 2.27 -7.99 -3.09
CA LEU A 235 1.95 -6.60 -2.76
C LEU A 235 1.06 -6.49 -1.51
N SER A 236 0.07 -7.37 -1.37
CA SER A 236 -0.79 -7.49 -0.19
C SER A 236 0.04 -7.79 1.07
N MET A 237 0.95 -8.77 0.97
CA MET A 237 1.83 -9.13 2.08
C MET A 237 2.75 -7.98 2.48
N LEU A 238 3.43 -7.35 1.52
CA LEU A 238 4.31 -6.22 1.77
C LEU A 238 3.56 -5.02 2.37
N SER A 239 2.35 -4.74 1.89
CA SER A 239 1.49 -3.68 2.43
C SER A 239 1.15 -3.95 3.90
N ASN A 240 0.81 -5.20 4.22
CA ASN A 240 0.54 -5.66 5.58
C ASN A 240 1.75 -5.56 6.53
N LEU A 241 2.97 -5.69 6.00
CA LEU A 241 4.21 -5.58 6.76
C LEU A 241 4.62 -4.11 6.96
N ASN A 242 4.47 -3.29 5.92
CA ASN A 242 4.97 -1.90 5.88
C ASN A 242 4.14 -0.93 6.73
N VAL A 243 2.88 -1.26 7.03
CA VAL A 243 2.00 -0.48 7.93
C VAL A 243 2.60 -0.25 9.32
N ARG A 244 3.43 -1.18 9.81
CA ARG A 244 3.97 -1.17 11.19
C ARG A 244 4.77 0.10 11.55
N LYS A 245 5.44 0.76 10.59
CA LYS A 245 6.26 1.96 10.86
C LYS A 245 5.53 3.27 10.57
N SER A 246 4.57 3.24 9.67
CA SER A 246 3.94 4.43 9.12
C SER A 246 3.05 5.18 10.14
N GLY A 247 2.82 4.61 11.35
CA GLY A 247 2.24 5.31 12.50
C GLY A 247 3.20 6.27 13.22
N ARG A 248 4.51 5.97 13.25
CA ARG A 248 5.48 6.79 14.02
C ARG A 248 5.67 8.20 13.45
N VAL A 249 5.57 8.36 12.13
CA VAL A 249 5.77 9.66 11.45
C VAL A 249 4.55 10.59 11.57
N ARG A 250 3.33 10.03 11.57
CA ARG A 250 2.10 10.84 11.71
C ARG A 250 1.92 11.34 13.14
N THR A 251 2.19 10.52 14.16
CA THR A 251 2.09 10.93 15.57
C THR A 251 3.11 12.04 15.93
N SER A 252 4.30 12.03 15.32
CA SER A 252 5.29 13.11 15.55
C SER A 252 4.90 14.46 14.94
N LEU A 253 4.10 14.48 13.86
CA LEU A 253 3.65 15.72 13.23
C LEU A 253 2.45 16.32 13.98
N THR A 254 1.51 15.49 14.46
CA THR A 254 0.42 15.96 15.33
C THR A 254 0.88 16.32 16.73
N SER A 255 1.88 15.62 17.30
CA SER A 255 2.45 15.99 18.61
C SER A 255 3.24 17.31 18.55
N LYS A 256 3.98 17.58 17.47
CA LYS A 256 4.64 18.89 17.29
C LYS A 256 3.65 20.04 17.06
N ALA A 257 2.53 19.79 16.37
CA ALA A 257 1.47 20.79 16.22
C ALA A 257 0.66 21.02 17.51
N ALA A 258 0.51 19.99 18.37
CA ALA A 258 -0.16 20.12 19.66
C ALA A 258 0.72 20.76 20.75
N THR A 259 2.05 20.69 20.62
CA THR A 259 2.98 21.28 21.61
C THR A 259 3.21 22.79 21.39
N SER A 260 2.77 23.37 20.26
CA SER A 260 2.92 24.80 19.98
C SER A 260 1.74 25.69 20.42
N THR A 261 0.65 25.12 20.98
CA THR A 261 -0.59 25.88 21.24
C THR A 261 -1.07 25.80 22.70
N THR A 262 -0.19 25.56 23.67
CA THR A 262 -0.58 25.59 25.09
C THR A 262 0.38 26.41 25.95
N ARG A 263 0.36 27.73 25.72
CA ARG A 263 0.63 28.73 26.76
C ARG A 263 -0.56 29.70 26.80
N SER A 264 -1.73 29.20 27.22
CA SER A 264 -2.77 30.05 27.79
C SER A 264 -2.82 29.79 29.28
N ALA A 265 -2.54 30.84 30.04
CA ALA A 265 -2.63 30.86 31.49
C ALA A 265 -4.04 30.46 31.94
N SER A 266 -4.12 29.45 32.80
CA SER A 266 -5.31 29.14 33.58
C SER A 266 -5.55 30.28 34.57
N VAL A 267 -6.56 31.10 34.29
CA VAL A 267 -7.07 32.12 35.20
C VAL A 267 -8.14 31.46 36.09
N VAL A 268 -7.78 31.20 37.34
CA VAL A 268 -8.72 30.84 38.41
C VAL A 268 -9.24 32.16 39.01
N PHE A 269 -10.55 32.38 39.02
CA PHE A 269 -11.16 33.43 39.84
C PHE A 269 -12.31 32.88 40.68
N ALA A 270 -12.22 33.22 41.97
CA ALA A 270 -13.18 32.90 43.03
C ALA A 270 -14.46 33.73 42.89
N GLN A 271 -15.59 33.15 43.31
CA GLN A 271 -16.84 33.88 43.54
C GLN A 271 -16.82 34.57 44.92
N PRO A 272 -17.45 35.75 45.01
CA PRO A 272 -18.46 35.96 46.03
C PRO A 272 -19.76 36.56 45.44
N GLY A 273 -20.89 36.22 46.06
CA GLY A 273 -22.24 36.56 45.57
C GLY A 273 -22.81 37.91 46.04
N ALA A 274 -23.95 38.25 45.46
CA ALA A 274 -25.15 38.90 46.02
C ALA A 274 -25.92 39.72 44.95
N GLU A 275 -27.22 39.41 44.82
CA GLU A 275 -28.41 40.22 44.44
C GLU A 275 -28.39 41.08 43.16
N MET A 276 -29.19 40.74 42.13
CA MET A 276 -30.61 41.11 41.90
C MET A 276 -30.80 42.60 41.55
N ASP A 277 -31.02 42.93 40.28
CA ASP A 277 -32.35 43.37 39.79
C ASP A 277 -32.44 43.56 38.26
N THR A 278 -33.67 43.80 37.83
CA THR A 278 -34.36 43.55 36.57
C THR A 278 -34.16 44.56 35.41
N ASN A 279 -34.36 44.01 34.19
CA ASN A 279 -35.07 44.59 33.02
C ASN A 279 -34.38 45.48 31.94
N LEU A 280 -34.85 45.20 30.70
CA LEU A 280 -34.99 46.03 29.49
C LEU A 280 -33.91 46.04 28.39
N SER A 281 -34.23 45.24 27.36
CA SER A 281 -34.47 45.67 25.97
C SER A 281 -33.34 46.21 25.07
N ARG A 282 -33.18 45.45 23.95
CA ARG A 282 -32.95 45.90 22.56
C ARG A 282 -31.77 46.86 22.29
N LEU A 283 -30.85 46.43 21.42
CA LEU A 283 -30.65 47.04 20.08
C LEU A 283 -29.55 46.34 19.28
N HIS A 284 -29.79 46.32 17.97
CA HIS A 284 -28.99 45.79 16.88
C HIS A 284 -27.72 46.61 16.57
N ALA A 285 -26.87 45.99 15.75
CA ALA A 285 -25.87 46.58 14.85
C ALA A 285 -24.55 47.00 15.54
N HIS A 286 -23.38 46.91 14.92
CA HIS A 286 -23.09 47.03 13.50
C HIS A 286 -21.74 46.33 13.23
N ARG A 287 -21.69 45.47 12.22
CA ARG A 287 -20.42 45.06 11.59
C ARG A 287 -19.97 46.24 10.75
N THR A 288 -18.76 46.73 10.98
CA THR A 288 -18.11 47.71 10.11
C THR A 288 -16.79 47.11 9.68
N ASP A 289 -16.79 46.57 8.47
CA ASP A 289 -15.58 46.25 7.73
C ASP A 289 -14.83 47.56 7.45
N THR A 290 -13.54 47.59 7.75
CA THR A 290 -12.64 48.67 7.32
C THR A 290 -11.60 48.08 6.37
N VAL A 291 -11.55 48.63 5.17
CA VAL A 291 -10.57 48.42 4.09
C VAL A 291 -10.30 49.82 3.50
N PRO A 292 -9.17 50.09 2.83
CA PRO A 292 -7.79 50.20 3.29
C PRO A 292 -7.30 51.68 3.21
N ILE A 293 -6.07 51.99 3.66
CA ILE A 293 -5.36 53.19 3.16
C ILE A 293 -3.96 52.81 2.69
N GLN A 294 -3.72 53.18 1.44
CA GLN A 294 -2.51 53.04 0.66
C GLN A 294 -1.50 54.12 1.09
N GLY A 295 -0.33 53.69 1.57
CA GLY A 295 0.82 54.54 1.86
C GLY A 295 2.01 54.09 1.02
N GLN A 296 2.48 55.00 0.18
CA GLN A 296 3.47 54.86 -0.86
C GLN A 296 4.86 54.45 -0.33
N GLN A 297 5.54 53.59 -1.10
CA GLN A 297 6.92 53.15 -0.90
C GLN A 297 7.91 54.31 -0.93
N ASP A 298 8.95 54.27 -0.08
CA ASP A 298 10.32 54.65 -0.43
C ASP A 298 11.36 53.94 0.48
N LEU A 299 12.05 52.98 -0.16
CA LEU A 299 13.42 52.47 0.02
C LEU A 299 14.18 52.56 1.37
N HIS A 300 14.51 51.39 1.95
CA HIS A 300 15.88 50.94 2.30
C HIS A 300 15.85 49.41 2.59
N PRO A 301 16.71 48.58 1.98
CA PRO A 301 16.70 47.13 2.23
C PRO A 301 17.46 46.82 3.53
N GLY A 302 16.76 46.56 4.63
CA GLY A 302 17.40 46.03 5.85
C GLY A 302 16.71 46.24 7.20
N LEU A 303 15.66 47.08 7.29
CA LEU A 303 14.99 47.38 8.56
C LEU A 303 13.50 46.99 8.52
N ILE A 304 13.05 46.28 9.56
CA ILE A 304 11.62 46.09 9.85
C ILE A 304 11.30 46.85 11.13
N THR A 305 10.49 47.89 11.03
CA THR A 305 9.98 48.65 12.19
C THR A 305 8.66 48.06 12.63
N ILE A 306 8.56 47.64 13.90
CA ILE A 306 7.32 47.14 14.50
C ILE A 306 6.86 48.13 15.56
N LYS A 307 5.63 48.62 15.39
CA LYS A 307 4.93 49.43 16.39
C LYS A 307 4.04 48.54 17.25
N SER A 308 4.16 48.67 18.57
CA SER A 308 3.23 48.02 19.50
C SER A 308 2.78 49.02 20.57
N ILE A 309 1.53 48.91 21.00
CA ILE A 309 0.93 49.75 22.03
C ILE A 309 0.75 48.90 23.28
N VAL A 310 1.40 49.31 24.37
CA VAL A 310 1.25 48.68 25.69
C VAL A 310 0.86 49.77 26.67
N HIS A 311 -0.26 49.58 27.39
CA HIS A 311 -0.81 50.54 28.36
C HIS A 311 -1.04 51.97 27.80
N GLY A 312 -1.53 52.07 26.56
CA GLY A 312 -1.92 53.35 25.96
C GLY A 312 -0.76 54.27 25.56
N GLN A 313 0.48 53.77 25.54
CA GLN A 313 1.64 54.49 25.01
C GLN A 313 2.24 53.70 23.84
N GLU A 314 2.60 54.41 22.78
CA GLU A 314 3.10 53.85 21.52
C GLU A 314 4.62 53.63 21.63
N HIS A 315 5.07 52.37 21.45
CA HIS A 315 6.49 52.02 21.44
C HIS A 315 6.90 51.54 20.05
N THR A 316 7.99 52.13 19.55
CA THR A 316 8.58 51.82 18.24
C THR A 316 9.91 51.13 18.45
N THR A 317 10.12 49.98 17.80
CA THR A 317 11.37 49.23 17.89
C THR A 317 11.83 48.85 16.49
N ASP A 318 13.08 49.19 16.18
CA ASP A 318 13.73 48.88 14.91
C ASP A 318 14.62 47.65 15.07
N ILE A 319 14.46 46.67 14.18
CA ILE A 319 15.25 45.43 14.17
C ILE A 319 16.08 45.40 12.88
N GLU A 320 17.39 45.32 13.04
CA GLU A 320 18.37 45.25 11.95
C GLU A 320 18.72 43.78 11.65
N ILE A 321 18.47 43.32 10.42
CA ILE A 321 18.69 41.93 10.02
C ILE A 321 20.01 41.82 9.24
N GLY A 322 21.06 41.27 9.86
CA GLY A 322 22.32 40.95 9.18
C GLY A 322 22.19 39.77 8.21
N PRO A 323 23.01 39.69 7.14
CA PRO A 323 22.87 38.66 6.11
C PRO A 323 23.22 37.26 6.61
N LEU A 324 22.30 36.32 6.33
CA LEU A 324 22.36 34.89 6.65
C LEU A 324 23.43 34.18 5.81
N SER A 325 24.44 33.59 6.47
CA SER A 325 25.57 32.89 5.83
C SER A 325 25.38 31.36 5.87
N TRP A 326 24.76 30.79 4.83
CA TRP A 326 24.75 29.33 4.58
C TRP A 326 25.23 28.95 3.18
N ARG A 327 25.94 29.86 2.49
CA ARG A 327 26.45 29.64 1.13
C ARG A 327 27.97 29.83 1.06
N LYS A 328 28.71 29.18 1.96
CA LYS A 328 30.19 29.09 1.92
C LYS A 328 30.75 27.70 2.26
N GLU A 329 29.95 26.77 2.78
CA GLU A 329 30.44 25.43 3.17
C GLU A 329 30.42 24.39 2.03
N GLU A 330 29.80 24.67 0.88
CA GLU A 330 29.78 23.74 -0.27
C GLU A 330 30.96 23.94 -1.27
N GLU A 331 31.69 25.07 -1.23
CA GLU A 331 32.84 25.32 -2.14
C GLU A 331 34.21 24.92 -1.55
N GLU A 332 34.34 24.79 -0.22
CA GLU A 332 35.60 24.34 0.42
C GLU A 332 35.76 22.81 0.47
N LEU A 333 34.69 22.04 0.30
CA LEU A 333 34.74 20.56 0.28
C LEU A 333 35.03 19.98 -1.11
N ASN A 334 34.83 20.75 -2.19
CA ASN A 334 35.07 20.28 -3.56
C ASN A 334 36.42 20.70 -4.16
N SER A 335 37.22 21.51 -3.45
CA SER A 335 38.55 21.96 -3.91
C SER A 335 39.74 21.22 -3.28
N ASN A 336 39.48 20.26 -2.38
CA ASN A 336 40.53 19.56 -1.60
C ASN A 336 40.72 18.07 -1.93
N THR A 337 40.16 17.57 -3.04
CA THR A 337 40.26 16.13 -3.42
C THR A 337 40.97 15.85 -4.75
N GLU A 338 41.56 16.84 -5.39
CA GLU A 338 42.52 16.64 -6.50
C GLU A 338 43.84 17.32 -6.14
N TYR A 339 44.96 16.65 -6.45
CA TYR A 339 46.36 17.04 -6.17
C TYR A 339 46.94 16.67 -4.81
N ARG A 340 47.26 15.37 -4.61
CA ARG A 340 48.54 14.94 -3.99
C ARG A 340 48.77 13.42 -4.09
N THR A 341 49.10 12.93 -5.28
CA THR A 341 49.90 11.69 -5.48
C THR A 341 50.57 11.68 -6.86
N CYS A 342 51.63 12.47 -7.04
CA CYS A 342 52.77 12.14 -7.91
C CYS A 342 53.93 13.09 -7.54
N GLY A 343 55.17 12.67 -7.34
CA GLY A 343 55.76 11.39 -7.67
C GLY A 343 57.04 11.10 -6.89
N ARG A 344 57.66 10.01 -7.32
CA ARG A 344 59.11 9.86 -7.32
C ARG A 344 59.65 10.55 -8.56
#